data_AF-A0A5K0YYA8-F1
#
_entry.id   AF-A0A5K0YYA8-F1
#
_cell.length_a   1.000
_cell.length_b   1.000
_cell.length_c   1.000
_cell.angle_alpha   90.00
_cell.angle_beta   90.00
_cell.angle_gamma   90.00
#
_symmetry.space_group_name_H-M   'P 1'
#
loop_
_entity.id
_entity.type
_entity.pdbx_description
1 polymer ?
#
loop_
_entity_poly.entity_id
_entity_poly.type
_entity_poly.pdbx_seq_one_letter_code
_entity_poly.pdbx_strand_id
1 'polypeptide(L)' 'MAASGIGFPPGLKFYPTDKDLVLHYLYRKVTLPSGEPEFIAEIDLHKYDPWELP' A
#
# COMPACT_ATOMS: atom_id res chain seq x y z
N MET A 1 -0.03 -19.26 16.21
CA MET A 1 -0.56 -18.69 14.96
C MET A 1 -0.71 -17.18 15.11
N ALA A 2 0.34 -16.43 14.83
CA ALA A 2 0.27 -14.98 14.60
C ALA A 2 1.48 -14.63 13.73
N ALA A 3 1.26 -14.27 12.47
CA ALA A 3 2.29 -13.64 11.67
C ALA A 3 2.45 -12.21 12.21
N SER A 4 3.35 -12.05 13.19
CA SER A 4 3.82 -10.75 13.64
C SER A 4 4.31 -9.98 12.43
N GLY A 5 3.61 -8.88 12.13
CA GLY A 5 3.90 -8.01 11.00
C GLY A 5 5.35 -7.57 10.98
N ILE A 6 5.81 -7.24 9.77
CA ILE A 6 7.09 -6.58 9.46
C ILE A 6 7.47 -5.65 10.62
N GLY A 7 8.67 -5.83 11.19
CA GLY A 7 9.16 -5.26 12.45
C GLY A 7 9.27 -3.73 12.46
N PHE A 8 8.12 -3.05 12.39
CA PHE A 8 8.03 -1.62 12.56
C PHE A 8 7.92 -1.27 14.04
N PRO A 9 8.58 -0.18 14.48
CA PRO A 9 8.44 0.28 15.85
C PRO A 9 6.97 0.64 16.14
N PRO A 10 6.48 0.39 17.36
CA PRO A 10 5.14 0.79 17.77
C PRO A 10 4.91 2.28 17.51
N GLY A 11 3.82 2.60 16.83
CA GLY A 11 3.46 3.99 16.49
C GLY A 11 3.89 4.45 15.10
N LEU A 12 4.64 3.65 14.34
CA LEU A 12 4.82 3.93 12.92
C LEU A 12 3.48 3.79 12.19
N LYS A 13 3.09 4.84 11.49
CA LYS A 13 1.86 4.90 10.70
C LYS A 13 2.18 5.40 9.31
N PHE A 14 1.35 5.01 8.36
CA PHE A 14 1.44 5.45 6.99
C PHE A 14 0.83 6.86 6.85
N TYR A 15 1.70 7.87 6.70
CA TYR A 15 1.32 9.28 6.48
C TYR A 15 2.14 9.91 5.34
N PRO A 16 2.01 9.42 4.10
CA PRO A 16 2.71 10.00 2.96
C PRO A 16 2.13 11.36 2.57
N THR A 17 2.93 12.21 1.91
CA THR A 17 2.40 13.38 1.20
C THR A 17 1.88 13.01 -0.19
N ASP A 18 1.10 13.89 -0.81
CA ASP A 18 0.61 13.69 -2.20
C ASP A 18 1.77 13.44 -3.17
N LYS A 19 2.88 14.16 -2.98
CA LYS A 19 4.09 13.98 -3.79
C LYS A 19 4.70 12.59 -3.59
N ASP A 20 4.72 12.09 -2.37
CA ASP A 20 5.25 10.76 -2.07
C ASP A 20 4.37 9.66 -2.68
N LEU A 21 3.05 9.80 -2.57
CA LEU A 21 2.09 8.88 -3.20
C LEU A 21 2.32 8.76 -4.71
N VAL A 22 2.48 9.89 -5.39
CA VAL A 22 2.67 9.89 -6.85
C VAL A 22 4.04 9.34 -7.24
N LEU A 23 5.13 9.88 -6.68
CA LEU A 23 6.49 9.56 -7.13
C LEU A 23 6.98 8.19 -6.66
N HIS A 24 6.64 7.80 -5.43
CA HIS A 24 7.22 6.61 -4.80
C HIS A 24 6.29 5.40 -4.83
N TYR A 25 4.98 5.58 -5.02
CA TYR A 25 4.03 4.47 -5.12
C TYR A 25 3.51 4.32 -6.54
N LEU A 26 2.78 5.30 -7.08
CA LEU A 26 2.14 5.18 -8.39
C LEU A 26 3.15 5.08 -9.54
N TYR A 27 4.08 6.03 -9.63
CA TYR A 27 5.08 6.04 -10.69
C TYR A 27 5.97 4.79 -10.64
N ARG A 28 6.36 4.39 -9.41
CA ARG A 28 7.17 3.20 -9.18
C ARG A 28 6.45 1.93 -9.62
N LYS A 29 5.16 1.79 -9.29
CA LYS A 29 4.31 0.67 -9.70
C LYS A 29 4.21 0.53 -11.23
N VAL A 30 4.03 1.64 -11.95
CA VAL A 30 3.91 1.63 -13.41
C VAL A 30 5.25 1.34 -14.11
N THR A 31 6.37 1.74 -13.52
CA THR A 31 7.70 1.61 -14.13
C THR A 31 8.44 0.33 -13.76
N LEU A 32 8.11 -0.29 -12.62
CA LEU A 32 8.76 -1.49 -12.09
C LEU A 32 7.72 -2.57 -11.73
N PRO A 33 7.04 -3.18 -12.71
CA PRO A 33 5.93 -4.10 -12.48
C PRO A 33 6.33 -5.48 -11.91
N SER A 34 7.61 -5.73 -11.62
CA SER A 34 8.09 -7.06 -11.23
C SER A 34 9.13 -6.98 -10.11
N GLY A 35 8.67 -7.08 -8.85
CA GLY A 35 9.51 -7.63 -7.79
C GLY A 35 9.61 -6.86 -6.47
N GLU A 36 8.95 -5.71 -6.29
CA GLU A 36 8.91 -5.08 -4.96
C GLU A 36 7.67 -5.51 -4.17
N PRO A 37 7.78 -5.68 -2.84
CA PRO A 37 6.62 -5.95 -2.00
C PRO A 37 5.65 -4.77 -2.11
N GLU A 38 4.45 -5.04 -2.61
CA GLU A 38 3.41 -4.03 -2.74
C GLU A 38 2.84 -3.73 -1.35
N PHE A 39 3.19 -2.57 -0.80
CA PHE A 39 2.59 -2.06 0.44
C PHE A 39 1.10 -1.69 0.25
N ILE A 40 0.69 -1.44 -0.99
CA ILE A 40 -0.69 -1.09 -1.38
C ILE A 40 -1.23 -2.27 -2.18
N ALA A 41 -2.39 -2.81 -1.80
CA ALA A 41 -2.98 -3.94 -2.50
C ALA A 41 -3.61 -3.54 -3.85
N GLU A 42 -3.50 -4.40 -4.87
CA GLU A 42 -4.26 -4.24 -6.11
C GLU A 42 -5.69 -4.72 -5.94
N ILE A 43 -6.66 -3.82 -6.05
CA ILE A 43 -8.08 -4.14 -6.03
C ILE A 43 -8.84 -3.32 -7.08
N ASP A 44 -9.88 -3.92 -7.64
CA ASP A 44 -10.83 -3.21 -8.50
C ASP A 44 -11.87 -2.52 -7.61
N LEU A 45 -11.60 -1.25 -7.28
CA LEU A 45 -12.43 -0.45 -6.37
C LEU A 45 -13.90 -0.38 -6.78
N HIS A 46 -14.22 -0.51 -8.07
CA HIS A 46 -15.59 -0.36 -8.56
C HIS A 46 -16.49 -1.57 -8.28
N LYS A 47 -15.92 -2.67 -7.80
CA LYS A 47 -16.67 -3.89 -7.46
C LYS A 47 -17.11 -3.94 -6.01
N TYR A 48 -16.67 -3.00 -5.18
CA TYR A 48 -16.88 -3.00 -3.74
C TYR A 48 -17.56 -1.72 -3.30
N ASP A 49 -18.44 -1.85 -2.32
CA ASP A 49 -18.93 -0.68 -1.62
C ASP A 49 -17.84 -0.12 -0.68
N PRO A 50 -17.80 1.20 -0.43
CA PRO A 50 -16.73 1.82 0.37
C PRO A 50 -16.58 1.25 1.79
N TRP A 51 -17.65 0.70 2.37
CA TRP A 51 -17.64 0.09 3.71
C TRP A 51 -17.23 -1.38 3.72
N GLU A 52 -17.09 -2.01 2.55
CA GLU A 52 -16.57 -3.38 2.42
C GLU A 52 -15.04 -3.40 2.37
N LEU A 53 -14.42 -2.24 2.13
CA LEU A 53 -12.98 -2.09 2.16
C LEU A 53 -12.50 -1.95 3.63
N PRO A 54 -11.46 -2.70 4.04
CA PRO A 54 -10.94 -2.69 5.40
C PRO A 54 -10.21 -1.40 5.79
#